data_AF-A0A2A4HNJ2-F1
#
_entry.id   AF-A0A2A4HNJ2-F1
#
_cell.length_a   1.000
_cell.length_b   1.000
_cell.length_c   1.000
_cell.angle_alpha   90.00
_cell.angle_beta   90.00
_cell.angle_gamma   90.00
#
_symmetry.space_group_name_H-M   'P 1'
#
loop_
_entity.id
_entity.type
_entity.pdbx_description
1 polymer ?
#
loop_
_entity_poly.entity_id
_entity_poly.type
_entity_poly.pdbx_seq_one_letter_code
_entity_poly.pdbx_strand_id
1 'polypeptide(L)'
;MRDLYQRLALSPSANSHQISSAVTHCANSALRQDAETVLGVAEHRDAYNKLHKTVSDIGQLRARLGLTHGAHWQGDVANDFSLPPDNAISRHDELVDRVSYAVSLYNHWRRFKGPLLLVALFTAGAGIGLAFGFTLGLGLGTR
;
A
#
# COMPACT_ATOMS: atom_id res chain seq x y z
N MET A 1 15.14 -14.30 -14.39
CA MET A 1 16.48 -14.54 -13.82
C MET A 1 16.29 -14.74 -12.33
N ARG A 2 16.87 -15.78 -11.73
CA ARG A 2 16.83 -16.01 -10.28
C ARG A 2 17.91 -15.19 -9.57
N ASP A 3 17.63 -14.71 -8.38
CA ASP A 3 18.66 -14.11 -7.52
C ASP A 3 19.43 -15.23 -6.80
N LEU A 4 20.61 -15.55 -7.35
CA LEU A 4 21.50 -16.59 -6.81
C LEU A 4 22.09 -16.14 -5.47
N TYR A 5 22.34 -14.84 -5.27
CA TYR A 5 22.87 -14.32 -4.02
C TYR A 5 21.84 -14.46 -2.90
N GLN A 6 20.60 -14.05 -3.14
CA GLN A 6 19.51 -14.19 -2.18
C GLN A 6 19.25 -15.67 -1.84
N ARG A 7 19.15 -16.53 -2.86
CA ARG A 7 18.82 -17.94 -2.69
C ARG A 7 19.94 -18.77 -2.03
N LEU A 8 21.20 -18.36 -2.20
CA LEU A 8 22.35 -18.97 -1.51
C LEU A 8 22.68 -18.28 -0.17
N ALA A 9 21.88 -17.28 0.25
CA ALA A 9 22.15 -16.46 1.44
C ALA A 9 23.56 -15.83 1.44
N LEU A 10 24.00 -15.36 0.27
CA LEU A 10 25.29 -14.72 0.06
C LEU A 10 25.14 -13.22 -0.15
N SER A 11 26.13 -12.46 0.31
CA SER A 11 26.29 -11.08 -0.13
C SER A 11 26.82 -11.04 -1.57
N PRO A 12 26.39 -10.08 -2.42
CA PRO A 12 27.03 -9.82 -3.72
C PRO A 12 28.54 -9.57 -3.61
N SER A 13 29.00 -9.06 -2.46
CA SER A 13 30.40 -8.81 -2.14
C SER A 13 31.15 -10.04 -1.58
N ALA A 14 30.53 -11.23 -1.57
CA ALA A 14 31.15 -12.44 -1.04
C ALA A 14 32.42 -12.81 -1.81
N ASN A 15 33.43 -13.32 -1.09
CA ASN A 15 34.66 -13.79 -1.73
C ASN A 15 34.45 -15.19 -2.36
N SER A 16 35.39 -15.61 -3.21
CA SER A 16 35.28 -16.90 -3.94
C SER A 16 35.18 -18.11 -3.00
N HIS A 17 35.80 -18.04 -1.81
CA HIS A 17 35.73 -19.11 -0.82
C HIS A 17 34.33 -19.22 -0.19
N GLN A 18 33.69 -18.10 0.16
CA GLN A 18 32.33 -18.05 0.67
C GLN A 18 31.33 -18.58 -0.37
N ILE A 19 31.52 -18.20 -1.63
CA ILE A 19 30.69 -18.68 -2.76
C ILE A 19 30.83 -20.20 -2.89
N SER A 20 32.06 -20.71 -2.99
CA SER A 20 32.31 -22.15 -3.11
C SER A 20 31.70 -22.93 -1.94
N SER A 21 31.91 -22.46 -0.72
CA SER A 21 31.34 -23.08 0.48
C SER A 21 29.80 -23.11 0.44
N ALA A 22 29.15 -22.01 0.10
CA ALA A 22 27.69 -21.95 0.04
C ALA A 22 27.11 -22.86 -1.06
N VAL A 23 27.79 -22.94 -2.20
CA VAL A 23 27.41 -23.83 -3.31
C VAL A 23 27.53 -25.30 -2.91
N THR A 24 28.61 -25.70 -2.21
CA THR A 24 28.79 -27.09 -1.76
C THR A 24 27.74 -27.51 -0.73
N HIS A 25 27.32 -26.62 0.17
CA HIS A 25 26.32 -26.89 1.20
C HIS A 25 24.87 -26.72 0.71
N CYS A 26 24.66 -26.31 -0.55
CA CYS A 26 23.33 -26.14 -1.12
C CYS A 26 22.68 -27.51 -1.40
N ALA A 27 21.56 -27.79 -0.72
CA ALA A 27 20.79 -29.02 -0.90
C ALA A 27 20.03 -29.08 -2.24
N ASN A 28 19.73 -27.93 -2.86
CA ASN A 28 19.02 -27.86 -4.12
C ASN A 28 20.00 -28.04 -5.29
N SER A 29 19.92 -29.18 -5.98
CA SER A 29 20.82 -29.54 -7.08
C SER A 29 20.72 -28.61 -8.28
N ALA A 30 19.53 -28.11 -8.60
CA ALA A 30 19.32 -27.16 -9.70
C ALA A 30 19.96 -25.80 -9.38
N LEU A 31 19.74 -25.28 -8.17
CA LEU A 31 20.36 -24.02 -7.73
C LEU A 31 21.89 -24.15 -7.67
N ARG A 32 22.40 -25.30 -7.23
CA ARG A 32 23.84 -25.58 -7.18
C ARG A 32 24.46 -25.54 -8.57
N GLN A 33 23.87 -26.21 -9.56
CA GLN A 33 24.39 -26.22 -10.93
C GLN A 33 24.41 -24.81 -11.56
N ASP A 34 23.34 -24.04 -11.36
CA ASP A 34 23.25 -22.66 -11.84
C ASP A 34 24.36 -21.80 -11.19
N ALA A 35 24.55 -21.95 -9.88
CA ALA A 35 25.56 -21.21 -9.13
C ALA A 35 27.00 -21.61 -9.49
N GLU A 36 27.28 -22.89 -9.72
CA GLU A 36 28.61 -23.34 -10.18
C GLU A 36 28.94 -22.75 -11.55
N THR A 37 27.97 -22.77 -12.47
CA THR A 37 28.15 -22.27 -13.84
C THR A 37 28.37 -20.76 -13.87
N VAL A 38 27.61 -20.03 -13.06
CA VAL A 38 27.56 -18.57 -13.10
C VAL A 38 28.54 -17.91 -12.13
N LEU A 39 28.66 -18.39 -10.89
CA LEU A 39 29.49 -17.80 -9.85
C LEU A 39 30.88 -18.45 -9.75
N GLY A 40 31.07 -19.65 -10.31
CA GLY A 40 32.34 -20.39 -10.25
C GLY A 40 33.43 -19.82 -11.17
N VAL A 41 33.06 -19.10 -12.23
CA VAL A 41 34.00 -18.46 -13.16
C VAL A 41 33.93 -16.95 -12.99
N ALA A 42 35.08 -16.30 -12.79
CA ALA A 42 35.15 -14.86 -12.52
C ALA A 42 34.49 -14.01 -13.62
N GLU A 43 34.71 -14.34 -14.89
CA GLU A 43 34.11 -13.62 -16.03
C GLU A 43 32.58 -13.73 -16.05
N HIS A 44 32.04 -14.94 -15.82
CA HIS A 44 30.60 -15.16 -15.73
C HIS A 44 30.00 -14.43 -14.53
N ARG A 45 30.72 -14.43 -13.40
CA ARG A 45 30.32 -13.72 -12.19
C ARG A 45 30.24 -12.22 -12.43
N ASP A 46 31.20 -11.65 -13.14
CA ASP A 46 31.19 -10.22 -13.45
C ASP A 46 30.04 -9.83 -14.38
N ALA A 47 29.76 -10.66 -15.40
CA ALA A 47 28.59 -10.50 -16.25
C ALA A 47 27.28 -10.61 -15.45
N TYR A 48 27.20 -11.59 -14.55
CA TYR A 48 26.08 -11.79 -13.66
C TYR A 48 25.87 -10.59 -12.72
N ASN A 49 26.93 -10.06 -12.14
CA ASN A 49 26.88 -8.89 -11.25
C ASN A 49 26.31 -7.65 -11.96
N LYS A 50 26.73 -7.41 -13.20
CA LYS A 50 26.20 -6.29 -14.01
C LYS A 50 24.71 -6.47 -14.29
N LEU A 51 24.29 -7.68 -14.64
CA LEU A 51 22.89 -7.99 -14.93
C LEU A 51 22.05 -7.93 -13.64
N HIS A 52 22.53 -8.50 -12.54
CA HIS A 52 21.90 -8.47 -11.22
C HIS A 52 21.65 -7.02 -10.77
N LYS A 53 22.66 -6.15 -10.89
CA LYS A 53 22.51 -4.72 -10.62
C LYS A 53 21.42 -4.08 -11.47
N THR A 54 21.44 -4.31 -12.78
CA THR A 54 20.45 -3.74 -13.71
C THR A 54 19.03 -4.16 -13.34
N VAL A 55 18.81 -5.45 -13.08
CA VAL A 55 17.48 -5.96 -12.73
C VAL A 55 17.04 -5.46 -11.35
N SER A 56 17.96 -5.34 -10.39
CA SER A 56 17.69 -4.73 -9.08
C SER A 56 17.26 -3.26 -9.21
N ASP A 57 17.98 -2.47 -10.02
CA ASP A 57 17.66 -1.07 -10.29
C ASP A 57 16.28 -0.93 -10.97
N ILE A 58 15.94 -1.83 -11.90
CA ILE A 58 14.59 -1.91 -12.49
C ILE A 58 13.53 -2.24 -11.44
N GLY A 59 13.80 -3.19 -10.54
CA GLY A 59 12.92 -3.55 -9.43
C GLY A 59 12.64 -2.37 -8.50
N GLN A 60 13.67 -1.60 -8.16
CA GLN A 60 13.56 -0.36 -7.38
C GLN A 60 12.73 0.71 -8.10
N LEU A 61 13.03 0.96 -9.38
CA LEU A 61 12.29 1.93 -10.18
C LEU A 61 10.80 1.56 -10.24
N ARG A 62 10.51 0.28 -10.47
CA ARG A 62 9.14 -0.23 -10.52
C ARG A 62 8.41 -0.06 -9.18
N ALA A 63 9.10 -0.34 -8.07
CA ALA A 63 8.55 -0.13 -6.73
C ALA A 63 8.18 1.34 -6.49
N ARG A 64 9.05 2.27 -6.89
CA ARG A 64 8.82 3.72 -6.79
C ARG A 64 7.70 4.22 -7.70
N LEU A 65 7.50 3.59 -8.85
CA LEU A 65 6.41 3.93 -9.76
C LEU A 65 5.07 3.29 -9.37
N GLY A 66 5.01 2.52 -8.27
CA GLY A 66 3.79 1.81 -7.85
C GLY A 66 3.39 0.68 -8.80
N LEU A 67 4.30 0.26 -9.69
CA LEU A 67 4.08 -0.79 -10.69
C LEU A 67 4.34 -2.19 -10.12
N THR A 68 4.26 -2.36 -8.80
CA THR A 68 4.57 -3.61 -8.09
C THR A 68 3.58 -4.74 -8.34
N HIS A 69 2.37 -4.44 -8.83
CA HIS A 69 1.25 -5.39 -8.96
C HIS A 69 0.98 -5.85 -10.42
N GLY A 70 1.98 -5.81 -11.30
CA GLY A 70 1.80 -6.21 -12.70
C GLY A 70 1.39 -7.68 -12.86
N ALA A 71 0.31 -7.94 -13.61
CA ALA A 71 -0.21 -9.29 -13.88
C ALA A 71 0.82 -10.26 -14.49
N HIS A 72 1.83 -9.72 -15.17
CA HIS A 72 2.87 -10.47 -15.86
C HIS A 72 4.15 -10.68 -15.03
N TRP A 73 4.20 -10.17 -13.79
CA TRP A 73 5.37 -10.28 -12.90
C TRP A 73 5.10 -11.18 -11.69
N GLN A 74 4.36 -12.27 -11.93
CA GLN A 74 3.96 -13.23 -10.91
C GLN A 74 4.83 -14.49 -11.01
N GLY A 75 5.28 -15.00 -9.86
CA GLY A 75 6.04 -16.25 -9.78
C GLY A 75 7.29 -16.16 -8.89
N ASP A 76 7.76 -17.32 -8.43
CA ASP A 76 8.90 -17.48 -7.51
C ASP A 76 10.14 -16.68 -7.97
N VAL A 77 10.48 -16.79 -9.26
CA VAL A 77 11.65 -16.11 -9.84
C VAL A 77 11.44 -14.61 -10.06
N ALA A 78 10.20 -14.20 -10.35
CA ALA A 78 9.86 -12.80 -10.58
C ALA A 78 9.88 -12.00 -9.27
N ASN A 79 9.65 -12.69 -8.15
CA ASN A 79 9.61 -12.10 -6.82
C ASN A 79 11.00 -11.85 -6.21
N ASP A 80 12.04 -12.55 -6.68
CA ASP A 80 13.42 -12.39 -6.20
C ASP A 80 13.91 -10.92 -6.24
N PHE A 81 13.48 -10.15 -7.24
CA PHE A 81 13.83 -8.72 -7.41
C PHE A 81 12.69 -7.75 -7.08
N SER A 82 11.63 -8.25 -6.45
CA SER A 82 10.47 -7.43 -6.10
C SER A 82 10.70 -6.82 -4.72
N LEU A 83 10.87 -5.51 -4.70
CA LEU A 83 10.90 -4.74 -3.46
C LEU A 83 9.48 -4.35 -3.06
N PRO A 84 9.17 -4.29 -1.75
CA PRO A 84 7.95 -3.66 -1.29
C PRO A 84 7.91 -2.23 -1.85
N PRO A 85 6.71 -1.69 -2.15
CA PRO A 85 6.59 -0.30 -2.56
C PRO A 85 7.31 0.57 -1.53
N ASP A 86 8.29 1.33 -2.01
CA ASP A 86 9.05 2.24 -1.18
C ASP A 86 8.10 3.40 -0.86
N ASN A 87 7.46 3.34 0.30
CA ASN A 87 6.48 4.33 0.76
C ASN A 87 7.14 5.67 1.13
N ALA A 88 8.46 5.74 1.03
CA ALA A 88 9.19 6.98 0.99
C ALA A 88 8.95 7.59 -0.43
N ILE A 89 8.26 8.71 -0.66
CA ILE A 89 8.37 9.99 0.01
C ILE A 89 7.15 10.89 -0.36
N SER A 90 6.41 11.33 0.66
CA SER A 90 5.77 12.65 0.82
C SER A 90 4.40 13.00 0.22
N ARG A 91 3.86 12.37 -0.83
CA ARG A 91 2.54 12.83 -1.36
C ARG A 91 1.34 12.02 -0.89
N HIS A 92 1.50 10.73 -0.63
CA HIS A 92 0.36 9.90 -0.26
C HIS A 92 -0.07 10.16 1.19
N ASP A 93 0.87 10.29 2.13
CA ASP A 93 0.56 10.64 3.51
C ASP A 93 0.00 12.06 3.62
N GLU A 94 0.53 13.01 2.84
CA GLU A 94 -0.01 14.39 2.78
C GLU A 94 -1.43 14.42 2.19
N LEU A 95 -1.69 13.62 1.15
CA LEU A 95 -3.03 13.49 0.56
C LEU A 95 -4.01 12.81 1.52
N VAL A 96 -3.58 11.75 2.21
CA VAL A 96 -4.39 11.05 3.21
C VAL A 96 -4.69 11.97 4.38
N ASP A 97 -3.73 12.76 4.86
CA ASP A 97 -3.94 13.70 5.96
C ASP A 97 -4.89 14.84 5.55
N ARG A 98 -4.74 15.42 4.35
CA ARG A 98 -5.67 16.45 3.84
C ARG A 98 -7.09 15.92 3.65
N VAL A 99 -7.24 14.69 3.14
CA VAL A 99 -8.55 14.06 2.97
C VAL A 99 -9.16 13.72 4.33
N SER A 100 -8.36 13.19 5.26
CA SER A 100 -8.80 12.88 6.61
C SER A 100 -9.26 14.14 7.36
N TYR A 101 -8.51 15.23 7.21
CA TYR A 101 -8.87 16.54 7.76
C TYR A 101 -10.19 17.06 7.17
N ALA A 102 -10.33 17.05 5.84
CA ALA A 102 -11.56 17.50 5.17
C ALA A 102 -12.78 16.65 5.56
N VAL A 103 -12.62 15.33 5.64
CA VAL A 103 -13.68 14.41 6.06
C VAL A 103 -14.06 14.61 7.52
N SER A 104 -13.08 14.84 8.41
CA SER A 104 -13.35 15.09 9.83
C SER A 104 -14.13 16.39 10.05
N LEU A 105 -13.78 17.45 9.32
CA LEU A 105 -14.45 18.75 9.40
C LEU A 105 -15.90 18.65 8.90
N TYR A 106 -16.10 17.97 7.77
CA TYR A 106 -17.43 17.73 7.22
C TYR A 106 -18.29 16.86 8.15
N ASN A 107 -17.72 15.80 8.71
CA ASN A 107 -18.44 14.90 9.60
C ASN A 107 -18.82 15.58 10.91
N HIS A 108 -17.95 16.44 11.45
CA HIS A 108 -18.25 17.25 12.63
C HIS A 108 -19.38 18.25 12.35
N TRP A 109 -19.31 18.99 11.25
CA TRP A 109 -20.34 19.96 10.88
C TRP A 109 -21.70 19.30 10.61
N ARG A 110 -21.71 18.13 9.95
CA ARG A 110 -22.92 17.33 9.73
C ARG A 110 -23.51 16.81 11.04
N ARG A 111 -22.66 16.39 12.00
CA ARG A 111 -23.09 15.89 13.30
C ARG A 111 -23.80 16.94 14.14
N PHE A 112 -23.43 18.22 14.03
CA PHE A 112 -24.14 19.32 14.70
C PHE A 112 -25.40 19.77 13.96
N LYS A 113 -25.43 19.69 12.62
CA LYS A 113 -26.61 20.08 11.83
C LYS A 113 -27.78 19.09 11.93
N GLY A 114 -27.51 17.79 12.08
CA GLY A 114 -28.54 16.76 12.23
C GLY A 114 -29.53 17.02 13.39
N PRO A 115 -29.08 17.12 14.65
CA PRO A 115 -29.96 17.40 15.78
C PRO A 115 -30.60 18.79 15.69
N LEU A 116 -29.91 19.79 15.14
CA LEU A 116 -30.48 21.13 14.94
C LEU A 116 -31.69 21.12 13.99
N LEU A 117 -31.62 20.34 12.90
CA LEU A 117 -32.74 20.16 11.98
C LEU A 117 -33.92 19.45 12.64
N LEU A 118 -33.67 18.46 13.50
CA LEU A 118 -34.72 17.79 14.26
C LEU A 118 -35.42 18.74 15.24
N VAL A 119 -34.65 19.59 15.94
CA VAL A 119 -35.21 20.61 16.83
C VAL A 119 -36.05 21.60 16.03
N ALA A 120 -35.55 22.11 14.91
CA ALA A 120 -36.29 23.03 14.05
C ALA A 120 -37.61 22.43 13.54
N LEU A 121 -37.59 21.17 13.09
CA LEU A 121 -38.78 20.45 12.65
C LEU A 121 -39.80 20.29 13.79
N PHE A 122 -39.33 19.95 14.99
CA PHE A 122 -40.18 19.78 16.16
C PHE A 122 -40.82 21.11 16.59
N THR A 123 -40.05 22.21 16.60
CA THR A 123 -40.57 23.54 16.91
C THR A 123 -41.60 24.03 15.91
N ALA A 124 -41.39 23.77 14.62
CA ALA A 124 -42.36 24.13 13.58
C ALA A 124 -43.66 23.33 13.74
N GLY A 125 -43.57 22.01 13.95
CA GLY A 125 -44.74 21.16 14.18
C GLY A 125 -45.54 21.56 15.43
N ALA A 126 -44.85 21.81 16.55
CA ALA A 126 -45.49 22.25 17.79
C ALA A 126 -46.15 23.63 17.65
N GLY A 127 -45.49 24.57 16.97
CA GLY A 127 -46.05 25.90 16.70
C GLY A 127 -47.33 25.86 15.86
N ILE A 128 -47.36 25.02 14.82
CA ILE A 128 -48.55 24.83 13.98
C ILE A 128 -49.68 24.18 14.80
N GLY A 129 -49.39 23.16 15.60
CA GLY A 129 -50.38 22.49 16.45
C GLY A 129 -50.99 23.41 17.51
N LEU A 130 -50.17 24.25 18.16
CA LEU A 130 -50.64 25.22 19.14
C LEU A 130 -51.50 26.32 18.49
N ALA A 131 -51.12 26.82 17.32
CA ALA A 131 -51.91 27.83 16.61
C ALA A 131 -53.27 27.27 16.16
N PHE A 132 -53.30 26.05 15.61
CA PHE A 132 -54.56 25.38 15.23
C PHE A 132 -55.44 25.03 16.44
N GLY A 133 -54.85 24.55 17.54
CA GLY A 133 -55.59 24.26 18.77
C GLY A 133 -56.19 25.52 19.39
N PHE A 134 -55.45 26.62 19.37
CA PHE A 134 -55.91 27.91 19.91
C PHE A 134 -57.05 28.51 19.07
N THR A 135 -56.99 28.42 17.74
CA THR A 135 -58.06 28.90 16.85
C THR A 135 -59.34 28.05 16.94
N LEU A 136 -59.21 26.73 17.06
CA LEU A 136 -60.35 25.82 17.29
C LEU A 136 -60.98 26.03 18.67
N GLY A 137 -60.16 26.22 19.71
CA GLY A 137 -60.64 26.49 21.07
C GLY A 137 -61.41 27.81 21.19
N LEU A 138 -60.93 28.86 20.53
CA LEU A 138 -61.64 30.15 20.48
C LEU A 138 -62.93 30.07 19.65
N GLY A 139 -62.96 29.27 18.56
CA GLY A 139 -64.16 29.10 17.73
C GLY A 139 -65.27 28.26 18.38
N LEU A 140 -64.93 27.37 19.31
CA LEU A 140 -65.90 26.57 20.08
C LEU A 140 -66.40 27.28 21.35
N GLY A 141 -65.68 28.29 21.85
CA GLY A 141 -66.06 29.07 23.04
C GLY A 141 -67.03 30.22 22.79
N THR A 142 -67.35 30.53 21.53
CA THR A 142 -68.26 31.62 21.14
C THR A 142 -69.58 31.15 20.52
N ARG A 143 -70.09 29.98 20.93
CA ARG A 143 -71.46 29.54 20.63
C ARG A 143 -72.29 29.43 21.89
#